data_AF-A0A7H0H4I5-F1
#
_entry.id   AF-A0A7H0H4I5-F1
#
_cell.length_a   1.000
_cell.length_b   1.000
_cell.length_c   1.000
_cell.angle_alpha   90.00
_cell.angle_beta   90.00
_cell.angle_gamma   90.00
#
_symmetry.space_group_name_H-M   'P 1'
#
loop_
_entity.id
_entity.type
_entity.pdbx_description
1 polymer ?
#
loop_
_entity_poly.entity_id
_entity_poly.type
_entity_poly.pdbx_seq_one_letter_code
_entity_poly.pdbx_strand_id
1 'polypeptide(L)'
;MRILAALASGTLLLLLSACAGEATPSTPPEKSTPAAPTETKADPGGGDDDGYNKAGAVMLLESQLGAFGGQGRWDGDTLITKFDAELDASDLDLPFVCGFMDGLVLEEHSTAVETPSGTTPCTA
;
A
#
# COMPACT_ATOMS: atom_id res chain seq x y z
N MET A 1 -20.56 -13.41 -44.31
CA MET A 1 -19.55 -13.06 -45.32
C MET A 1 -18.30 -12.55 -44.60
N ARG A 2 -17.12 -12.95 -45.10
CA ARG A 2 -15.78 -12.83 -44.48
C ARG A 2 -15.07 -11.53 -44.86
N ILE A 3 -14.27 -10.96 -43.94
CA ILE A 3 -13.00 -10.22 -44.14
C ILE A 3 -12.20 -10.43 -42.82
N LEU A 4 -11.21 -11.33 -42.64
CA LEU A 4 -9.76 -11.33 -43.04
C LEU A 4 -9.04 -10.01 -42.65
N ALA A 5 -7.86 -9.89 -42.04
CA ALA A 5 -6.74 -10.75 -41.63
C ALA A 5 -5.84 -9.86 -40.69
N ALA A 6 -5.18 -10.38 -39.65
CA ALA A 6 -3.80 -10.88 -39.61
C ALA A 6 -2.77 -9.95 -38.90
N LEU A 7 -2.12 -10.55 -37.89
CA LEU A 7 -0.71 -10.49 -37.47
C LEU A 7 0.06 -9.16 -37.40
N ALA A 8 0.60 -8.89 -36.21
CA ALA A 8 2.00 -8.46 -36.07
C ALA A 8 2.59 -8.99 -34.76
N SER A 9 3.48 -9.98 -34.89
CA SER A 9 4.40 -10.45 -33.88
C SER A 9 5.35 -9.32 -33.46
N GLY A 10 5.40 -9.02 -32.16
CA GLY A 10 6.40 -8.12 -31.57
C GLY A 10 7.47 -8.95 -30.85
N THR A 11 8.66 -8.95 -31.43
CA THR A 11 9.82 -9.77 -31.08
C THR A 11 10.36 -9.47 -29.67
N LEU A 12 10.59 -10.55 -28.91
CA LEU A 12 11.36 -10.60 -27.67
C LEU A 12 12.83 -10.24 -27.97
N LEU A 13 13.38 -9.19 -27.35
CA LEU A 13 14.82 -8.89 -27.40
C LEU A 13 15.42 -9.12 -26.01
N LEU A 14 15.91 -10.35 -25.81
CA LEU A 14 16.82 -10.73 -24.73
C LEU A 14 18.22 -10.23 -25.08
N LEU A 15 18.67 -9.13 -24.47
CA LEU A 15 20.08 -8.76 -24.47
C LEU A 15 20.74 -9.32 -23.20
N LEU A 16 21.22 -10.56 -23.31
CA LEU A 16 22.19 -11.15 -22.40
C LEU A 16 23.59 -10.70 -22.84
N SER A 17 24.15 -9.71 -22.14
CA SER A 17 25.59 -9.42 -22.22
C SER A 17 26.29 -10.16 -21.08
N ALA A 18 26.96 -11.26 -21.44
CA ALA A 18 27.89 -11.94 -20.56
C ALA A 18 29.18 -11.12 -20.49
N CYS A 19 29.54 -10.64 -19.30
CA CYS A 19 30.90 -10.24 -18.97
C CYS A 19 31.40 -11.19 -17.88
N ALA A 20 32.19 -12.17 -18.30
CA ALA A 20 33.04 -12.94 -17.40
C ALA A 20 34.31 -12.13 -17.16
N GLY A 21 34.57 -11.77 -15.91
CA GLY A 21 35.77 -11.10 -15.45
C GLY A 21 36.02 -11.45 -13.99
N GLU A 22 37.27 -11.79 -13.68
CA GLU A 22 37.76 -12.50 -12.51
C GLU A 22 37.35 -11.97 -11.11
N ALA A 23 37.37 -12.92 -10.17
CA ALA A 23 37.22 -12.72 -8.74
C ALA A 23 38.34 -11.85 -8.15
N THR A 24 37.95 -10.89 -7.29
CA THR A 24 38.83 -10.33 -6.26
C THR A 24 38.05 -10.25 -4.94
N PRO A 25 38.65 -10.66 -3.80
CA PRO A 25 37.96 -10.71 -2.52
C PRO A 25 38.16 -9.44 -1.69
N SER A 26 37.15 -9.17 -0.85
CA SER A 26 37.22 -8.43 0.44
C SER A 26 37.33 -6.90 0.41
N THR A 27 36.24 -6.20 0.74
CA THR A 27 35.98 -5.43 2.00
C THR A 27 34.95 -4.28 1.74
N PRO A 28 33.94 -4.05 2.61
CA PRO A 28 32.84 -3.08 2.41
C PRO A 28 33.10 -1.70 3.10
N PRO A 29 32.21 -0.69 3.02
CA PRO A 29 31.74 0.01 1.82
C PRO A 29 31.99 1.55 1.84
N GLU A 30 31.87 2.11 0.64
CA GLU A 30 31.70 3.49 0.14
C GLU A 30 31.62 4.74 1.05
N LYS A 31 32.44 5.71 0.63
CA LYS A 31 32.34 7.14 0.96
C LYS A 31 31.37 7.84 -0.01
N SER A 32 30.11 7.95 0.44
CA SER A 32 29.15 9.05 0.22
C SER A 32 29.36 10.00 -0.97
N THR A 33 28.38 10.04 -1.88
CA THR A 33 28.03 11.20 -2.73
C THR A 33 26.52 11.16 -2.98
N PRO A 34 25.81 12.30 -2.96
CA PRO A 34 24.46 12.40 -2.42
C PRO A 34 23.39 11.87 -3.39
N ALA A 35 22.45 11.12 -2.82
CA ALA A 35 21.23 10.71 -3.49
C ALA A 35 20.31 11.92 -3.73
N ALA A 36 19.60 11.85 -4.85
CA ALA A 36 18.50 12.72 -5.27
C ALA A 36 17.53 13.03 -4.12
N PRO A 37 16.81 14.17 -4.15
CA PRO A 37 15.88 14.54 -3.09
C PRO A 37 14.91 13.39 -2.88
N THR A 38 15.06 12.74 -1.73
CA THR A 38 14.16 11.74 -1.20
C THR A 38 12.77 12.35 -1.25
N GLU A 39 11.82 11.69 -1.94
CA GLU A 39 10.41 11.92 -1.67
C GLU A 39 10.24 11.90 -0.16
N THR A 40 9.78 13.01 0.39
CA THR A 40 9.51 13.16 1.81
C THR A 40 8.50 12.08 2.17
N LYS A 41 9.00 10.97 2.71
CA LYS A 41 8.19 10.02 3.45
C LYS A 41 7.42 10.86 4.46
N ALA A 42 6.09 10.78 4.41
CA ALA A 42 5.22 11.55 5.27
C ALA A 42 5.75 11.52 6.70
N ASP A 43 5.94 12.70 7.28
CA ASP A 43 6.40 12.89 8.64
C ASP A 43 5.47 12.10 9.58
N PRO A 44 5.95 11.15 10.40
CA PRO A 44 5.10 10.47 11.37
C PRO A 44 4.69 11.39 12.55
N GLY A 45 5.09 12.66 12.53
CA GLY A 45 4.78 13.66 13.54
C GLY A 45 3.38 14.26 13.41
N GLY A 46 2.36 13.45 13.64
CA GLY A 46 0.99 13.90 13.93
C GLY A 46 0.48 13.19 15.17
N GLY A 47 1.21 13.34 16.28
CA GLY A 47 0.69 12.97 17.59
C GLY A 47 -0.32 14.03 18.00
N ASP A 48 -1.58 13.65 18.09
CA ASP A 48 -2.59 14.46 18.74
C ASP A 48 -2.17 14.65 20.22
N ASP A 49 -2.68 15.66 20.92
CA ASP A 49 -2.24 16.09 22.26
C ASP A 49 -2.35 14.98 23.36
N ASP A 50 -2.86 13.81 23.02
CA ASP A 50 -3.01 12.59 23.81
C ASP A 50 -1.88 11.55 23.60
N GLY A 51 -0.96 11.78 22.66
CA GLY A 51 0.13 10.86 22.32
C GLY A 51 -0.28 9.69 21.41
N TYR A 52 -1.51 9.69 20.88
CA TYR A 52 -1.96 8.69 19.92
C TYR A 52 -1.37 8.95 18.53
N ASN A 53 -0.80 7.91 17.93
CA ASN A 53 -0.11 8.01 16.65
C ASN A 53 -1.01 7.59 15.49
N LYS A 54 -1.84 8.53 15.01
CA LYS A 54 -2.70 8.34 13.83
C LYS A 54 -1.93 7.86 12.59
N ALA A 55 -0.73 8.39 12.37
CA ALA A 55 0.12 7.97 11.26
C ALA A 55 0.60 6.50 11.41
N GLY A 56 0.93 6.09 12.63
CA GLY A 56 1.30 4.72 12.96
C GLY A 56 0.16 3.72 12.72
N ALA A 57 -1.07 4.10 13.06
CA ALA A 57 -2.26 3.28 12.77
C ALA A 57 -2.43 3.06 11.26
N VAL A 58 -2.31 4.12 10.45
CA VAL A 58 -2.36 4.01 8.98
C VAL A 58 -1.24 3.11 8.44
N MET A 59 0.00 3.28 8.92
CA MET A 59 1.12 2.44 8.48
C MET A 59 0.92 0.95 8.79
N LEU A 60 0.41 0.62 9.98
CA LEU A 60 0.11 -0.76 10.36
C LEU A 60 -1.02 -1.33 9.49
N LEU A 61 -2.03 -0.51 9.21
CA LEU A 61 -3.14 -0.88 8.37
C LEU A 61 -2.70 -1.21 6.95
N GLU A 62 -1.94 -0.32 6.31
CA GLU A 62 -1.41 -0.53 4.97
C GLU A 62 -0.42 -1.69 4.92
N SER A 63 0.32 -1.95 5.98
CA SER A 63 1.21 -3.12 6.05
C SER A 63 0.46 -4.45 6.04
N GLN A 64 -0.74 -4.52 6.61
CA GLN A 64 -1.51 -5.77 6.73
C GLN A 64 -2.55 -5.92 5.62
N LEU A 65 -3.27 -4.83 5.32
CA LEU A 65 -4.35 -4.81 4.35
C LEU A 65 -3.91 -4.33 2.96
N GLY A 66 -2.72 -3.72 2.82
CA GLY A 66 -2.20 -3.28 1.52
C GLY A 66 -1.93 -4.43 0.55
N ALA A 67 -1.67 -5.64 1.05
CA ALA A 67 -1.59 -6.85 0.22
C ALA A 67 -2.94 -7.19 -0.46
N PHE A 68 -4.04 -6.68 0.08
CA PHE A 68 -5.40 -6.82 -0.44
C PHE A 68 -5.89 -5.51 -1.10
N GLY A 69 -4.99 -4.58 -1.42
CA GLY A 69 -5.35 -3.29 -2.01
C GLY A 69 -5.88 -2.24 -1.02
N GLY A 70 -5.80 -2.50 0.29
CA GLY A 70 -6.25 -1.58 1.33
C GLY A 70 -5.33 -0.37 1.51
N GLN A 71 -5.90 0.84 1.53
CA GLN A 71 -5.20 2.11 1.79
C GLN A 71 -5.85 2.84 2.96
N GLY A 72 -5.05 3.30 3.92
CA GLY A 72 -5.55 3.93 5.13
C GLY A 72 -5.55 5.45 5.04
N ARG A 73 -6.59 6.10 5.58
CA ARG A 73 -6.58 7.55 5.83
C ARG A 73 -7.47 7.91 7.00
N TRP A 74 -7.25 9.08 7.58
CA TRP A 74 -8.14 9.66 8.59
C TRP A 74 -9.09 10.68 7.96
N ASP A 75 -10.36 10.64 8.36
CA ASP A 75 -11.37 11.66 8.11
C ASP A 75 -11.96 12.08 9.46
N GLY A 76 -11.49 13.21 10.00
CA GLY A 76 -11.71 13.59 11.40
C GLY A 76 -11.23 12.48 12.35
N ASP A 77 -12.17 11.97 13.15
CA ASP A 77 -11.94 10.91 14.14
C ASP A 77 -12.23 9.50 13.60
N THR A 78 -12.43 9.37 12.28
CA THR A 78 -12.70 8.08 11.63
C THR A 78 -11.48 7.60 10.84
N LEU A 79 -10.97 6.41 11.16
CA LEU A 79 -10.00 5.70 10.31
C LEU A 79 -10.75 5.01 9.18
N ILE A 80 -10.46 5.38 7.94
CA ILE A 80 -11.09 4.80 6.75
C ILE A 80 -10.08 3.94 5.99
N THR A 81 -10.43 2.67 5.76
CA THR A 81 -9.73 1.80 4.81
C THR A 81 -10.43 1.85 3.47
N LYS A 82 -9.73 2.30 2.44
CA LYS A 82 -10.19 2.26 1.06
C LYS A 82 -9.69 0.99 0.38
N PHE A 83 -10.58 0.26 -0.28
CA PHE A 83 -10.22 -0.79 -1.24
C PHE A 83 -10.46 -0.30 -2.67
N ASP A 84 -9.71 -0.85 -3.62
CA ASP A 84 -9.69 -0.39 -5.01
C ASP A 84 -10.93 -0.80 -5.83
N ALA A 85 -10.96 -0.42 -7.10
CA ALA A 85 -12.10 -0.59 -8.00
C ALA A 85 -12.48 -2.05 -8.29
N GLU A 86 -11.60 -3.01 -7.99
CA GLU A 86 -11.79 -4.42 -8.32
C GLU A 86 -12.31 -5.25 -7.14
N LEU A 87 -12.27 -4.72 -5.91
CA LEU A 87 -12.77 -5.37 -4.69
C LEU A 87 -14.08 -4.73 -4.22
N ASP A 88 -15.19 -5.47 -4.35
CA ASP A 88 -16.46 -5.08 -3.75
C ASP A 88 -16.51 -5.49 -2.27
N ALA A 89 -17.38 -4.83 -1.49
CA ALA A 89 -17.57 -5.10 -0.07
C ALA A 89 -17.99 -6.55 0.22
N SER A 90 -18.65 -7.23 -0.73
CA SER A 90 -19.01 -8.65 -0.62
C SER A 90 -17.81 -9.60 -0.72
N ASP A 91 -16.72 -9.16 -1.33
CA ASP A 91 -15.49 -9.93 -1.50
C ASP A 91 -14.53 -9.70 -0.32
N LEU A 92 -14.81 -8.70 0.52
CA LEU A 92 -14.11 -8.42 1.75
C LEU A 92 -14.67 -9.23 2.91
N ASP A 93 -13.80 -9.83 3.71
CA ASP A 93 -14.16 -10.30 5.05
C ASP A 93 -14.29 -9.08 5.97
N LEU A 94 -15.42 -8.38 5.85
CA LEU A 94 -15.71 -7.17 6.61
C LEU A 94 -15.60 -7.39 8.13
N PRO A 95 -16.07 -8.51 8.73
CA PRO A 95 -15.81 -8.79 10.14
C PRO A 95 -14.33 -8.82 10.51
N PHE A 96 -13.49 -9.45 9.69
CA PHE A 96 -12.04 -9.45 9.92
C PHE A 96 -11.44 -8.04 9.79
N VAL A 97 -11.75 -7.34 8.69
CA VAL A 97 -11.21 -6.00 8.41
C VAL A 97 -11.63 -5.02 9.50
N CYS A 98 -12.91 -4.99 9.87
CA CYS A 98 -13.43 -4.11 10.91
C CYS A 98 -12.82 -4.45 12.28
N GLY A 99 -12.75 -5.74 12.65
CA GLY A 99 -12.13 -6.13 13.92
C GLY A 99 -10.64 -5.78 14.01
N PHE A 100 -9.92 -5.83 12.89
CA PHE A 100 -8.54 -5.38 12.83
C PHE A 100 -8.44 -3.85 12.99
N MET A 101 -9.27 -3.08 12.26
CA MET A 101 -9.27 -1.62 12.34
C MET A 101 -9.64 -1.12 13.75
N ASP A 102 -10.61 -1.76 14.41
CA ASP A 102 -11.02 -1.42 15.78
C ASP A 102 -9.86 -1.62 16.77
N GLY A 103 -8.98 -2.60 16.54
CA GLY A 103 -7.78 -2.81 17.32
C GLY A 103 -6.67 -1.77 17.11
N LEU A 104 -6.78 -0.92 16.08
CA LEU A 104 -5.80 0.13 15.78
C LEU A 104 -6.20 1.50 16.34
N VAL A 105 -7.49 1.72 16.61
CA VAL A 105 -8.04 3.01 17.01
C VAL A 105 -8.32 3.09 18.51
N LEU A 106 -8.51 4.31 19.02
CA LEU A 106 -8.95 4.53 20.41
C LEU A 106 -10.47 4.33 20.51
N GLU A 107 -10.99 4.11 21.72
CA GLU A 107 -12.44 3.90 21.96
C GLU A 107 -13.32 5.07 21.51
N GLU A 108 -12.77 6.28 21.43
CA GLU A 108 -13.48 7.48 20.96
C GLU A 108 -13.40 7.71 19.44
N HIS A 109 -12.55 6.95 18.75
CA HIS A 109 -12.40 6.98 17.31
C HIS A 109 -13.33 5.96 16.64
N SER A 110 -13.71 6.21 15.40
CA SER A 110 -14.55 5.31 14.59
C SER A 110 -13.76 4.69 13.45
N THR A 111 -14.30 3.64 12.84
CA THR A 111 -13.70 2.92 11.71
C THR A 111 -14.71 2.76 10.58
N ALA A 112 -14.24 2.80 9.33
CA ALA A 112 -15.09 2.58 8.16
C ALA A 112 -14.33 1.97 6.99
N VAL A 113 -15.03 1.21 6.16
CA VAL A 113 -14.50 0.67 4.92
C VAL A 113 -15.12 1.42 3.74
N GLU A 114 -14.29 1.95 2.86
CA GLU A 114 -14.71 2.55 1.60
C GLU A 114 -14.42 1.58 0.45
N THR A 115 -15.46 1.23 -0.29
CA THR A 115 -15.38 0.51 -1.56
C THR A 115 -15.97 1.39 -2.67
N PRO A 116 -15.87 0.99 -3.95
CA PRO A 116 -16.52 1.72 -5.04
C PRO A 116 -18.05 1.83 -4.88
N SER A 117 -18.64 0.87 -4.17
CA SER A 117 -20.07 0.78 -3.89
C SER A 117 -20.52 1.77 -2.81
N GLY A 118 -19.59 2.29 -2.00
CA GLY A 118 -19.84 3.29 -0.97
C GLY A 118 -19.01 3.08 0.29
N THR A 119 -19.29 3.90 1.30
CA THR A 119 -18.65 3.83 2.61
C THR A 119 -19.56 3.07 3.58
N THR A 120 -19.03 2.02 4.19
CA THR A 120 -19.71 1.22 5.21
C THR A 120 -19.03 1.44 6.55
N PRO A 121 -19.72 1.95 7.57
CA PRO A 121 -19.15 2.07 8.91
C PRO A 121 -18.89 0.67 9.48
N CYS A 122 -17.76 0.50 10.15
CA CYS A 122 -17.53 -0.69 10.95
C CYS A 122 -18.30 -0.53 12.25
N THR A 123 -19.26 -1.41 12.49
CA THR A 123 -19.98 -1.49 13.75
C THR A 123 -19.41 -2.66 14.54
N ALA A 124 -18.89 -2.37 15.75
CA ALA A 124 -18.56 -3.39 16.74
C ALA A 124 -19.80 -4.18 17.19
#